data_AF-E0RX01-F1
#
_entry.id   AF-E0RX01-F1
#
_cell.length_a   1.000
_cell.length_b   1.000
_cell.length_c   1.000
_cell.angle_alpha   90.00
_cell.angle_beta   90.00
_cell.angle_gamma   90.00
#
_symmetry.space_group_name_H-M   'P 1'
#
loop_
_entity.id
_entity.type
_entity.pdbx_description
1 polymer ?
#
loop_
_entity_poly.entity_id
_entity_poly.type
_entity_poly.pdbx_seq_one_letter_code
_entity_poly.pdbx_strand_id
1 'polypeptide(L)'
;MNGAIMIFINCSYEIFLQKLNNRKIVQFGASSAWGYFASSFPDIGREVVDKTLCVVDNSPDKQGSFFDICGRKIKVEAPDILERLSDYVILIIVSVQYQEKNASNWKKWGFPLL
;
A
#
# COMPACT_ATOMS: atom_id res chain seq x y z
N MET A 1 15.60 -15.92 16.08
CA MET A 1 14.66 -14.79 15.89
C MET A 1 13.55 -15.28 14.98
N ASN A 2 12.33 -15.45 15.50
CA ASN A 2 11.17 -15.76 14.67
C ASN A 2 10.83 -14.48 13.90
N GLY A 3 11.39 -14.32 12.70
CA GLY A 3 11.02 -13.23 11.81
C GLY A 3 9.53 -13.35 11.49
N ALA A 4 8.77 -12.27 11.68
CA ALA A 4 7.38 -12.23 11.27
C ALA A 4 7.31 -12.54 9.76
N ILE A 5 6.56 -13.59 9.40
CA ILE A 5 6.38 -13.95 8.00
C ILE A 5 5.45 -12.92 7.37
N MET A 6 5.97 -12.12 6.44
CA MET A 6 5.17 -11.21 5.63
C MET A 6 4.50 -12.00 4.50
N ILE A 7 3.17 -11.95 4.44
CA ILE A 7 2.36 -12.68 3.46
C ILE A 7 1.68 -11.67 2.55
N PHE A 8 1.81 -11.86 1.23
CA PHE A 8 1.11 -11.04 0.25
C PHE A 8 -0.15 -11.78 -0.14
N ILE A 9 -1.31 -11.18 0.10
CA ILE A 9 -2.60 -11.77 -0.21
C ILE A 9 -3.19 -11.05 -1.41
N ASN A 10 -3.38 -11.76 -2.52
CA ASN A 10 -4.18 -11.21 -3.60
C ASN A 10 -5.66 -11.35 -3.21
N CYS A 11 -6.35 -10.23 -3.00
CA CYS A 11 -7.75 -10.26 -2.58
C CYS A 11 -8.59 -9.18 -3.26
N SER A 12 -9.90 -9.41 -3.34
CA SER A 12 -10.83 -8.38 -3.78
C SER A 12 -10.88 -7.23 -2.77
N TYR A 13 -11.43 -6.10 -3.19
CA TYR A 13 -11.58 -4.92 -2.35
C TYR A 13 -12.39 -5.22 -1.08
N GLU A 14 -13.48 -5.97 -1.21
CA GLU A 14 -14.37 -6.32 -0.11
C GLU A 14 -13.65 -7.21 0.93
N ILE A 15 -12.88 -8.19 0.45
CA ILE A 15 -12.07 -9.06 1.31
C ILE A 15 -10.96 -8.25 1.99
N PHE A 16 -10.33 -7.31 1.29
CA PHE A 16 -9.35 -6.41 1.87
C PHE A 16 -9.95 -5.61 3.03
N LEU A 17 -11.13 -5.01 2.85
CA LEU A 17 -11.81 -4.24 3.91
C LEU A 17 -12.16 -5.11 5.13
N GLN A 18 -12.65 -6.34 4.90
CA GLN A 18 -12.92 -7.29 5.98
C GLN A 18 -11.65 -7.66 6.76
N LYS A 19 -10.54 -7.89 6.05
CA LYS A 19 -9.26 -8.25 6.65
C LYS A 19 -8.50 -7.08 7.26
N LEU A 20 -8.85 -5.84 6.92
CA LEU A 20 -8.20 -4.65 7.48
C LEU A 20 -8.37 -4.62 9.00
N ASN A 21 -9.55 -5.00 9.52
CA ASN A 21 -9.82 -5.18 10.95
C ASN A 21 -9.27 -4.05 11.84
N ASN A 22 -9.56 -2.79 11.47
CA ASN A 22 -9.07 -1.55 12.10
C ASN A 22 -7.57 -1.25 12.05
N ARG A 23 -6.76 -2.12 11.44
CA ARG A 23 -5.34 -1.87 11.24
C ARG A 23 -5.10 -0.66 10.36
N LYS A 24 -3.95 -0.03 10.56
CA LYS A 24 -3.52 1.11 9.76
C LYS A 24 -2.94 0.65 8.43
N ILE A 25 -2.94 1.54 7.44
CA ILE A 25 -2.48 1.22 6.09
C ILE A 25 -1.18 1.96 5.81
N VAL A 26 -0.19 1.24 5.32
CA VAL A 26 0.98 1.83 4.65
C VAL A 26 0.82 1.57 3.16
N GLN A 27 0.85 2.61 2.34
CA GLN A 27 0.77 2.45 0.90
C GLN A 27 2.14 2.31 0.28
N PHE A 28 2.33 1.36 -0.63
CA PHE A 28 3.59 1.20 -1.33
C PHE A 28 3.50 1.81 -2.74
N GLY A 29 4.25 2.89 -2.95
CA GLY A 29 4.34 3.63 -4.20
C GLY A 29 3.27 4.72 -4.36
N ALA A 30 3.72 5.90 -4.78
CA ALA A 30 2.83 6.99 -5.20
C ALA A 30 2.32 6.73 -6.64
N SER A 31 1.29 5.89 -6.75
CA SER A 31 0.80 5.37 -8.04
C SER A 31 -0.28 6.26 -8.66
N SER A 32 -0.16 6.57 -9.96
CA SER A 32 -1.21 7.26 -10.73
C SER A 32 -2.48 6.42 -10.89
N ALA A 33 -2.42 5.11 -10.58
CA ALA A 33 -3.58 4.22 -10.58
C ALA A 33 -4.68 4.68 -9.61
N TRP A 34 -4.37 5.49 -8.61
CA TRP A 34 -5.35 6.04 -7.67
C TRP A 34 -6.55 6.71 -8.32
N GLY A 35 -6.38 7.37 -9.47
CA GLY A 35 -7.51 7.98 -10.19
C GLY A 35 -8.57 6.96 -10.61
N TYR A 36 -8.15 5.75 -11.01
CA TYR A 36 -9.05 4.65 -11.35
C TYR A 36 -9.73 4.06 -10.11
N PHE A 37 -8.98 3.86 -9.02
CA PHE A 37 -9.53 3.30 -7.78
C PHE A 37 -10.52 4.25 -7.11
N ALA A 38 -10.21 5.56 -7.11
CA ALA A 38 -11.10 6.60 -6.58
C ALA A 38 -12.43 6.70 -7.33
N SER A 39 -12.46 6.43 -8.64
CA SER A 39 -13.71 6.42 -9.42
C SER A 39 -14.47 5.10 -9.33
N SER A 40 -13.77 3.98 -9.11
CA SER A 40 -14.38 2.65 -9.04
C SER A 40 -14.98 2.32 -7.67
N PHE A 41 -14.46 2.94 -6.60
CA PHE A 41 -14.85 2.67 -5.21
C PHE A 41 -15.28 3.96 -4.50
N PRO A 42 -16.60 4.27 -4.43
CA PRO A 42 -17.11 5.57 -3.98
C PRO A 42 -16.65 6.00 -2.57
N ASP A 43 -16.50 5.04 -1.66
CA ASP A 43 -16.16 5.29 -0.25
C ASP A 43 -14.67 5.09 0.08
N ILE A 44 -13.82 4.84 -0.93
CA ILE A 44 -12.40 4.49 -0.73
C ILE A 44 -11.62 5.55 0.04
N GLY A 45 -12.00 6.82 -0.08
CA GLY A 45 -11.46 7.91 0.72
C GLY A 45 -11.59 7.62 2.23
N ARG A 46 -12.80 7.32 2.69
CA ARG A 46 -13.07 7.00 4.10
C ARG A 46 -12.52 5.62 4.49
N GLU A 47 -12.67 4.64 3.61
CA GLU A 47 -12.41 3.23 3.94
C GLU A 47 -10.92 2.90 3.96
N VAL A 48 -10.13 3.59 3.13
CA VAL A 48 -8.70 3.31 2.90
C VAL A 48 -7.84 4.53 3.15
N VAL A 49 -8.14 5.66 2.50
CA VAL A 49 -7.25 6.84 2.52
C VAL A 49 -7.15 7.43 3.92
N ASP A 50 -8.29 7.61 4.61
CA ASP A 50 -8.34 8.14 5.98
C ASP A 50 -7.68 7.21 7.02
N LYS A 51 -7.39 5.96 6.66
CA LYS A 51 -6.66 4.99 7.49
C LYS A 51 -5.18 4.85 7.10
N THR A 52 -4.74 5.55 6.06
CA THR A 52 -3.36 5.52 5.57
C THR A 52 -2.45 6.37 6.47
N LEU A 53 -1.36 5.78 6.95
CA LEU A 53 -0.35 6.47 7.75
C LEU A 53 0.60 7.27 6.87
N CYS A 54 1.13 6.61 5.84
CA CYS A 54 2.09 7.17 4.92
C CYS A 54 2.08 6.41 3.59
N VAL A 55 2.69 7.02 2.58
CA VAL A 55 3.13 6.35 1.36
C VAL A 55 4.62 6.07 1.50
N VAL A 56 5.07 4.85 1.18
CA VAL A 56 6.48 4.49 1.11
C VAL A 56 6.89 4.42 -0.35
N ASP A 57 7.95 5.13 -0.73
CA ASP A 57 8.51 5.11 -2.08
C ASP A 57 10.05 5.05 -2.02
N ASN A 58 10.65 4.32 -2.95
CA ASN A 58 12.11 4.16 -3.02
C ASN A 58 12.79 5.37 -3.67
N SER A 59 12.04 6.21 -4.39
CA SER A 59 12.53 7.43 -5.03
C SER A 59 12.89 8.51 -3.98
N PRO A 60 14.18 8.83 -3.76
CA PRO A 60 14.59 9.85 -2.78
C PRO A 60 14.03 11.24 -3.08
N ASP A 61 13.84 11.54 -4.37
CA ASP A 61 13.24 12.78 -4.87
C ASP A 61 11.77 12.97 -4.46
N LYS A 62 11.07 11.87 -4.14
CA LYS A 62 9.69 11.93 -3.65
C LYS A 62 9.60 11.94 -2.13
N GLN A 63 10.61 11.46 -1.42
CA GLN A 63 10.57 11.34 0.04
C GLN A 63 10.53 12.72 0.70
N GLY A 64 9.78 12.83 1.81
CA GLY A 64 9.52 14.10 2.49
C GLY A 64 8.47 14.98 1.82
N SER A 65 8.01 14.63 0.61
CA SER A 65 6.90 15.31 -0.06
C SER A 65 5.53 14.78 0.41
N PHE A 66 4.46 15.35 -0.14
CA PHE A 66 3.09 14.89 0.08
C PHE A 66 2.48 14.41 -1.23
N PHE A 67 1.86 13.24 -1.19
CA PHE A 67 1.08 12.67 -2.27
C PHE A 67 -0.41 12.93 -2.00
N ASP A 68 -1.10 13.53 -2.97
CA ASP A 68 -2.54 13.78 -2.87
C ASP A 68 -3.31 12.54 -3.31
N ILE A 69 -4.12 12.00 -2.39
CA ILE A 69 -5.06 10.93 -2.67
C ILE A 69 -6.43 11.37 -2.19
N CYS A 70 -7.40 11.46 -3.12
CA CYS A 70 -8.77 11.87 -2.78
C CYS A 70 -8.85 13.18 -1.97
N GLY A 71 -7.96 14.15 -2.23
CA GLY A 71 -7.88 15.42 -1.52
C GLY A 71 -7.16 15.35 -0.16
N ARG A 72 -6.61 14.19 0.22
CA ARG A 72 -5.80 14.02 1.44
C ARG A 72 -4.33 14.07 1.06
N LYS A 73 -3.58 14.93 1.75
CA LYS A 73 -2.12 15.00 1.61
C LYS A 73 -1.47 13.97 2.52
N ILE A 74 -1.03 12.86 1.95
CA ILE A 74 -0.36 11.78 2.68
C ILE A 74 1.16 11.94 2.49
N LYS A 75 1.92 11.92 3.59
CA LYS A 75 3.38 12.09 3.52
C LYS A 75 4.03 10.88 2.84
N VAL A 76 4.99 11.15 1.97
CA VAL A 76 5.85 10.14 1.35
C VAL A 76 7.09 9.95 2.22
N GLU A 77 7.31 8.74 2.71
CA GLU A 77 8.41 8.35 3.58
C GLU A 77 9.36 7.37 2.87
N ALA A 78 10.57 7.28 3.39
CA ALA A 78 11.53 6.26 3.00
C ALA A 78 11.15 4.88 3.60
N PRO A 79 11.62 3.76 3.02
CA PRO A 79 11.27 2.41 3.48
C PRO A 79 11.67 2.10 4.93
N ASP A 80 12.65 2.79 5.50
CA ASP A 80 13.10 2.62 6.88
C ASP A 80 12.02 2.99 7.92
N ILE A 81 10.99 3.76 7.53
CA ILE A 81 9.85 4.05 8.40
C ILE A 81 9.14 2.77 8.87
N LEU A 82 9.17 1.70 8.06
CA LEU A 82 8.51 0.44 8.35
C LEU A 82 9.04 -0.22 9.63
N GLU A 83 10.31 0.02 9.98
CA GLU A 83 10.92 -0.49 11.22
C GLU A 83 10.37 0.19 12.48
N ARG A 84 9.73 1.36 12.33
CA ARG A 84 9.19 2.18 13.42
C ARG A 84 7.68 2.07 13.55
N LEU A 85 7.02 1.42 12.60
CA LEU A 85 5.57 1.22 12.60
C LEU A 85 5.23 -0.15 13.17
N SER A 86 4.05 -0.25 13.78
CA SER A 86 3.47 -1.50 14.24
C SER A 86 2.00 -1.56 13.85
N ASP A 87 1.46 -2.78 13.77
CA ASP A 87 0.04 -3.04 13.50
C ASP A 87 -0.52 -2.37 12.21
N TYR A 88 0.17 -2.60 11.09
CA TYR A 88 -0.22 -2.09 9.78
C TYR A 88 -0.36 -3.20 8.73
N VAL A 89 -1.07 -2.87 7.65
CA VAL A 89 -1.06 -3.63 6.40
C VAL A 89 -0.38 -2.82 5.31
N ILE A 90 0.35 -3.49 4.43
CA ILE A 90 0.88 -2.85 3.23
C ILE A 90 -0.16 -3.00 2.12
N LEU A 91 -0.64 -1.87 1.62
CA LEU A 91 -1.49 -1.79 0.44
C LEU A 91 -0.63 -1.44 -0.77
N ILE A 92 -0.62 -2.32 -1.76
CA ILE A 92 0.12 -2.09 -3.01
C ILE A 92 -0.86 -1.92 -4.14
N ILE A 93 -0.90 -0.72 -4.70
CA ILE A 93 -1.79 -0.37 -5.81
C ILE A 93 -0.95 -0.22 -7.06
N VAL A 94 -1.06 -1.19 -7.96
CA VAL A 94 -0.31 -1.24 -9.21
C VAL A 94 -1.29 -1.15 -10.37
N SER A 95 -0.91 -0.47 -11.45
CA SER A 95 -1.65 -0.64 -12.70
C SER A 95 -1.49 -2.09 -13.17
N VAL A 96 -2.51 -2.61 -13.86
CA VAL A 96 -2.51 -3.99 -14.40
C VAL A 96 -1.25 -4.27 -15.23
N GLN A 97 -0.74 -3.25 -15.93
CA GLN A 97 0.49 -3.33 -16.74
C GLN A 97 1.76 -3.69 -15.95
N TYR A 98 1.80 -3.40 -14.64
CA TYR A 98 2.94 -3.71 -13.77
C TYR A 98 2.69 -4.90 -12.84
N GLN A 99 1.48 -5.48 -12.86
CA GLN A 99 1.09 -6.54 -11.94
C GLN A 99 2.00 -7.77 -12.05
N GLU A 100 2.27 -8.25 -13.27
CA GLU A 100 3.12 -9.42 -13.50
C GLU A 100 4.58 -9.18 -13.11
N LYS A 101 5.12 -8.00 -13.46
CA LYS A 101 6.50 -7.62 -13.12
C LYS A 101 6.68 -7.54 -11.60
N ASN A 102 5.71 -6.96 -10.89
CA ASN A 102 5.76 -6.82 -9.44
C ASN A 102 5.57 -8.17 -8.74
N ALA A 103 4.63 -9.02 -9.20
CA ALA A 103 4.47 -10.37 -8.68
C ALA A 103 5.74 -11.24 -8.87
N SER A 104 6.43 -11.09 -10.01
CA SER A 104 7.71 -11.75 -10.26
C SER A 104 8.81 -11.29 -9.29
N ASN A 105 8.89 -9.98 -9.02
CA ASN A 105 9.84 -9.44 -8.05
C ASN A 105 9.55 -9.90 -6.62
N TRP A 106 8.28 -9.99 -6.22
CA TRP A 106 7.91 -10.45 -4.87
C TRP A 106 8.26 -11.93 -4.65
N LYS A 107 8.04 -12.78 -5.66
CA LYS A 107 8.51 -14.18 -5.62
C LYS A 107 10.03 -14.26 -5.45
N LYS A 108 10.79 -13.42 -6.17
CA LYS A 108 12.26 -13.36 -6.04
C LYS A 108 12.70 -12.90 -4.66
N TRP A 109 11.93 -12.05 -4.00
CA TRP A 109 12.19 -11.58 -2.63
C TRP A 109 11.71 -12.56 -1.55
N GLY A 110 11.25 -13.76 -1.92
CA GLY A 110 10.89 -14.80 -0.96
C GLY A 110 9.54 -14.59 -0.28
N PHE A 111 8.70 -13.70 -0.81
CA PHE A 111 7.37 -13.47 -0.25
C PHE A 111 6.36 -14.45 -0.85
N PRO A 112 5.70 -15.29 -0.02
CA PRO A 112 4.64 -16.15 -0.50
C PRO A 112 3.44 -15.30 -0.92
N LEU A 113 3.05 -15.45 -2.19
CA LEU A 113 1.77 -14.97 -2.71
C LEU A 113 0.72 -16.02 -2.39
N LEU A 114 -0.25 -15.68 -1.54
CA LEU A 114 -1.43 -16.49 -1.23
C LEU A 114 -2.68 -15.93 -1.91
#